data_AF-A0A1H0ZG29-F1
#
_entry.id   AF-A0A1H0ZG29-F1
#
_cell.length_a   1.000
_cell.length_b   1.000
_cell.length_c   1.000
_cell.angle_alpha   90.00
_cell.angle_beta   90.00
_cell.angle_gamma   90.00
#
_symmetry.space_group_name_H-M   'P 1'
#
loop_
_entity.id
_entity.type
_entity.pdbx_description
1 polymer ?
#
loop_
_entity_poly.entity_id
_entity_poly.type
_entity_poly.pdbx_seq_one_letter_code
_entity_poly.pdbx_strand_id
1 'polypeptide(L)'
;MSDHAHPPTEQRQQAMTDALRAWDPEAEVTLEAGTGRLMVMTTLPTERVIAILKEAGEHAEAGEGEPRGHKAGQCCGGCSH
;
A
#
# COMPACT_ATOMS: atom_id res chain seq x y z
N MET A 1 21.96 3.47 17.65
CA MET A 1 22.24 2.22 16.94
C MET A 1 21.01 1.92 16.11
N SER A 2 21.17 1.96 14.79
CA SER A 2 20.24 1.64 13.70
C SER A 2 18.74 1.85 13.98
N ASP A 3 18.30 3.06 13.66
CA ASP A 3 16.93 3.35 13.24
C ASP A 3 16.49 2.25 12.27
N HIS A 4 15.45 1.48 12.65
CA HIS A 4 14.95 0.39 11.84
C HIS A 4 14.31 1.00 10.59
N ALA A 5 15.16 1.17 9.58
CA ALA A 5 14.82 1.70 8.28
C ALA A 5 13.59 0.98 7.76
N HIS A 6 12.47 1.71 7.75
CA HIS A 6 11.40 1.40 6.81
C HIS A 6 12.07 1.22 5.45
N PRO A 7 11.80 0.14 4.69
CA PRO A 7 12.38 0.00 3.36
C PRO A 7 12.13 1.31 2.60
N PRO A 8 13.13 1.82 1.84
CA PRO A 8 12.95 3.05 1.09
C PRO A 8 11.66 2.92 0.30
N THR A 9 10.82 3.94 0.37
CA THR A 9 9.43 3.89 -0.06
C THR A 9 9.27 3.41 -1.51
N GLU A 10 10.30 3.66 -2.32
CA GLU A 10 10.48 3.19 -3.69
C GLU A 10 10.61 1.66 -3.80
N GLN A 11 11.34 1.00 -2.89
CA GLN A 11 11.48 -0.47 -2.87
C GLN A 11 10.14 -1.14 -2.58
N ARG A 12 9.37 -0.59 -1.63
CA ARG A 12 8.02 -1.08 -1.30
C ARG A 12 7.09 -0.90 -2.51
N GLN A 13 7.11 0.27 -3.14
CA GLN A 13 6.35 0.56 -4.36
C GLN A 13 6.70 -0.39 -5.50
N GLN A 14 7.99 -0.67 -5.69
CA GLN A 14 8.45 -1.59 -6.73
C GLN A 14 7.98 -3.01 -6.47
N ALA A 15 8.04 -3.49 -5.23
CA ALA A 15 7.56 -4.83 -4.86
C ALA A 15 6.04 -4.99 -5.10
N MET A 16 5.24 -3.96 -4.75
CA MET A 16 3.80 -3.96 -5.03
C MET A 16 3.51 -3.95 -6.54
N THR A 17 4.25 -3.14 -7.30
CA THR A 17 4.11 -3.06 -8.76
C THR A 17 4.46 -4.41 -9.41
N ASP A 18 5.53 -5.05 -8.98
CA ASP A 18 5.95 -6.37 -9.49
C ASP A 18 4.92 -7.45 -9.20
N ALA A 19 4.40 -7.49 -7.96
CA ALA A 19 3.35 -8.42 -7.55
C ALA A 19 2.07 -8.27 -8.40
N LEU A 20 1.66 -7.04 -8.70
CA LEU A 20 0.51 -6.78 -9.56
C LEU A 20 0.81 -7.10 -11.03
N ARG A 21 2.02 -6.82 -11.52
CA ARG A 21 2.44 -7.10 -12.91
C ARG A 21 2.49 -8.58 -13.26
N ALA A 22 2.61 -9.46 -12.27
CA ALA A 22 2.44 -10.89 -12.48
C ALA A 22 1.04 -11.27 -13.00
N TRP A 23 0.03 -10.41 -12.76
CA TRP A 23 -1.37 -10.63 -13.13
C TRP A 23 -1.89 -9.62 -14.15
N ASP A 24 -1.39 -8.38 -14.12
CA ASP A 24 -1.75 -7.29 -15.02
C ASP A 24 -0.47 -6.55 -15.45
N PRO A 25 0.10 -6.86 -16.63
CA PRO A 25 1.40 -6.32 -17.05
C PRO A 25 1.42 -4.79 -17.19
N GLU A 26 0.23 -4.19 -17.32
CA GLU A 26 0.00 -2.74 -17.40
C GLU A 26 -0.18 -2.09 -16.02
N ALA A 27 -0.09 -2.86 -14.93
CA ALA A 27 -0.30 -2.33 -13.58
C ALA A 27 0.78 -1.31 -13.18
N GLU A 28 0.32 -0.22 -12.59
CA GLU A 28 1.15 0.86 -12.05
C GLU A 28 0.71 1.21 -10.63
N VAL A 29 1.69 1.37 -9.75
CA VAL A 29 1.45 1.83 -8.37
C VAL A 29 2.18 3.15 -8.19
N THR A 30 1.49 4.16 -7.69
CA THR A 30 2.04 5.46 -7.35
C THR A 30 1.77 5.75 -5.88
N LEU A 31 2.79 6.17 -5.14
CA LEU A 31 2.59 6.67 -3.78
C LEU A 31 2.45 8.19 -3.80
N GLU A 32 1.33 8.68 -3.28
CA GLU A 32 1.09 10.11 -3.16
C GLU A 32 1.88 10.71 -1.99
N ALA A 33 2.97 11.42 -2.35
CA ALA A 33 3.83 12.15 -1.43
C ALA A 33 3.09 13.37 -0.87
N GLY A 34 2.33 13.16 0.20
CA GLY A 34 1.55 14.21 0.88
C GLY A 34 0.39 13.64 1.67
N THR A 35 -0.12 12.47 1.25
CA THR A 35 -1.18 11.75 1.97
C THR A 35 -0.74 10.36 2.43
N GLY A 36 0.34 9.82 1.86
CA GLY A 36 0.77 8.44 2.10
C GLY A 36 -0.18 7.41 1.49
N ARG A 37 -1.11 7.84 0.63
CA ARG A 37 -2.03 6.95 -0.08
C ARG A 37 -1.34 6.31 -1.28
N LEU A 38 -1.67 5.04 -1.52
CA LEU A 38 -1.27 4.31 -2.71
C LEU A 38 -2.38 4.43 -3.75
N MET A 39 -2.01 4.88 -4.94
CA MET A 39 -2.87 4.88 -6.12
C MET A 39 -2.43 3.73 -7.02
N VAL A 40 -3.37 2.84 -7.34
CA VAL A 40 -3.12 1.67 -8.17
C VAL A 40 -3.94 1.82 -9.44
N MET A 41 -3.26 1.83 -10.58
CA MET A 41 -3.87 1.82 -11.90
C MET A 41 -3.71 0.41 -12.48
N THR A 42 -4.82 -0.29 -12.68
CA THR A 42 -4.82 -1.69 -13.09
C THR A 42 -6.15 -2.08 -13.74
N THR A 43 -6.13 -3.12 -14.57
CA THR A 43 -7.35 -3.73 -15.11
C THR A 43 -7.99 -4.74 -14.15
N LEU A 44 -7.30 -5.09 -13.05
CA LEU A 44 -7.79 -6.04 -12.06
C LEU A 44 -8.91 -5.45 -11.20
N PRO A 45 -9.89 -6.27 -10.78
CA PRO A 45 -10.89 -5.83 -9.82
C PRO A 45 -10.24 -5.56 -8.45
N THR A 46 -10.80 -4.60 -7.71
CA THR A 46 -10.29 -4.14 -6.42
C THR A 46 -10.04 -5.28 -5.42
N GLU A 47 -10.95 -6.26 -5.34
CA GLU A 47 -10.80 -7.42 -4.45
C GLU A 47 -9.55 -8.24 -4.76
N ARG A 48 -9.20 -8.35 -6.05
CA ARG A 48 -8.00 -9.08 -6.49
C ARG A 48 -6.74 -8.30 -6.16
N VAL A 49 -6.76 -6.98 -6.33
CA VAL A 49 -5.65 -6.09 -5.96
C VAL A 49 -5.35 -6.22 -4.46
N ILE A 50 -6.38 -6.14 -3.61
CA ILE A 50 -6.22 -6.30 -2.15
C ILE A 50 -5.63 -7.66 -1.80
N ALA A 51 -6.11 -8.75 -2.43
CA ALA A 51 -5.58 -10.08 -2.21
C ALA A 51 -4.09 -10.19 -2.56
N ILE A 52 -3.69 -9.69 -3.74
CA ILE A 52 -2.29 -9.72 -4.20
C ILE A 52 -1.39 -8.90 -3.27
N LEU A 53 -1.83 -7.70 -2.88
CA LEU A 53 -1.07 -6.85 -1.97
C LEU A 53 -0.91 -7.54 -0.60
N LYS A 54 -1.97 -8.16 -0.08
CA LYS A 54 -1.91 -8.95 1.16
C LYS A 54 -0.95 -10.14 1.07
N GLU A 55 -0.94 -10.85 -0.06
CA GLU A 55 0.03 -11.93 -0.31
C GLU A 55 1.47 -11.42 -0.37
N ALA A 56 1.69 -10.19 -0.84
CA ALA A 56 2.98 -9.51 -0.82
C ALA A 56 3.38 -8.98 0.58
N GLY A 57 2.55 -9.20 1.61
CA GLY A 57 2.77 -8.72 2.97
C GLY A 57 2.29 -7.28 3.21
N GLU A 58 1.54 -6.71 2.26
CA GLU A 58 1.02 -5.36 2.33
C GLU A 58 -0.45 -5.33 2.74
N HIS A 59 -0.75 -4.62 3.83
CA HIS A 59 -2.13 -4.43 4.27
C HIS A 59 -2.73 -3.22 3.54
N ALA A 60 -3.28 -3.45 2.36
CA ALA A 60 -4.02 -2.44 1.59
C ALA A 60 -5.53 -2.61 1.77
N GLU A 61 -6.23 -1.50 1.95
CA GLU A 61 -7.69 -1.43 1.96
C GLU A 61 -8.14 -0.48 0.85
N ALA A 62 -9.23 -0.81 0.16
CA ALA A 62 -9.78 0.08 -0.86
C ALA A 62 -10.22 1.39 -0.19
N GLY A 63 -9.64 2.50 -0.64
CA GLY A 63 -10.11 3.82 -0.21
C GLY A 63 -11.50 4.08 -0.78
N GLU A 64 -12.52 4.12 0.08
CA GLU A 64 -13.81 4.70 -0.27
C GLU A 64 -13.59 6.17 -0.63
N GLY A 65 -13.94 6.58 -1.85
CA GLY A 65 -13.80 7.97 -2.31
C GLY A 65 -14.79 8.94 -1.65
N GLU A 66 -14.62 9.19 -0.34
CA GLU A 66 -15.01 10.31 0.57
C GLU A 66 -16.46 10.88 0.52
N PRO A 67 -17.01 11.52 1.60
CA PRO A 67 -16.33 12.08 2.77
C PRO A 67 -16.96 11.81 4.15
N ARG A 68 -16.14 12.00 5.20
CA ARG A 68 -16.48 12.13 6.65
C ARG A 68 -16.63 10.81 7.42
N GLY A 69 -15.57 10.55 8.19
CA GLY A 69 -15.77 10.41 9.63
C GLY A 69 -15.64 9.00 10.17
N HIS A 70 -14.50 8.34 9.98
CA HIS A 70 -14.12 7.26 10.90
C HIS A 70 -12.72 7.49 11.47
N LYS A 71 -12.73 7.59 12.80
CA LYS A 71 -11.59 7.77 13.69
C LYS A 71 -10.44 6.83 13.36
N ALA A 72 -9.24 7.42 13.38
CA ALA A 72 -7.96 6.84 13.79
C ALA A 72 -7.94 5.34 14.09
N GLY A 73 -7.52 4.55 13.10
CA GLY A 73 -6.84 3.28 13.30
C GLY A 73 -5.35 3.55 13.42
N GLN A 74 -4.88 3.77 14.65
CA GLN A 74 -3.47 3.80 14.99
C GLN A 74 -2.81 2.48 14.58
N CYS A 75 -1.99 2.51 13.54
CA CYS A 75 -1.01 1.49 13.19
C CYS A 75 0.17 2.26 12.60
N CYS A 76 1.12 2.73 13.42
CA CYS A 76 2.28 1.96 13.85
C CYS A 76 2.51 2.04 15.37
N GLY A 77 2.82 0.89 15.98
CA GLY A 77 2.90 0.68 17.42
C GLY A 77 3.99 1.49 18.12
N GLY A 78 3.61 2.08 19.25
CA GLY A 78 4.57 2.46 20.28
C GLY A 78 5.04 1.20 21.02
N CYS A 79 6.36 1.10 21.24
CA CYS A 79 6.93 0.33 22.33
C CYS A 79 8.04 1.17 22.96
N SER A 80 7.79 1.59 24.20
CA SER A 80 8.74 2.25 25.10
C SER A 80 9.70 1.22 25.73
N HIS A 81 11.01 1.48 25.64
CA HIS A 81 11.97 1.48 26.75
C HIS A 81 13.30 2.05 26.23
#